data_AF-A0A382ZJP9-F1
#
_entry.id   AF-A0A382ZJP9-F1
#
_cell.length_a   1.000
_cell.length_b   1.000
_cell.length_c   1.000
_cell.angle_alpha   90.00
_cell.angle_beta   90.00
_cell.angle_gamma   90.00
#
_symmetry.space_group_name_H-M   'P 1'
#
loop_
_entity.id
_entity.type
_entity.pdbx_description
1 polymer ?
#
loop_
_entity_poly.entity_id
_entity_poly.type
_entity_poly.pdbx_seq_one_letter_code
_entity_poly.pdbx_strand_id
1 'polypeptide(L)'
;IDNLSQFLEKLYELTPPKLPDLGLKEALSLRSMLKPIKKHGTRGLVDFMRVAPMMMPELMDEWFESELLRGAVSTAGINHINLGPFSAATGYNLLHQHVHANGVFHHVQFVKGGTENLANALLKSAVSNGVEVRKNAVAHSINVANAICSGITLNDGETIEAGQVISGLDPHNTFINLVGPKELNPTFYTQLRNIKYRGSVSRIHFALNTLPEIKGVKEDQMNTVFSISPSIEYLERAADDAKYGRISENPYIEFT
;
A
#
# COMPACT_ATOMS: atom_id res chain seq x y z
N ILE A 1 -10.79 13.17 9.49
CA ILE A 1 -9.84 12.35 8.71
C ILE A 1 -8.42 12.88 8.82
N ASP A 2 -8.13 14.13 8.44
CA ASP A 2 -6.76 14.70 8.48
C ASP A 2 -6.06 14.58 9.85
N ASN A 3 -6.76 14.87 10.94
CA ASN A 3 -6.19 14.67 12.28
C ASN A 3 -5.83 13.21 12.58
N LEU A 4 -6.58 12.25 12.04
CA LEU A 4 -6.37 10.81 12.24
C LEU A 4 -5.25 10.29 11.35
N SER A 5 -5.16 10.74 10.10
CA SER A 5 -4.04 10.37 9.20
C SER A 5 -2.70 10.91 9.71
N GLN A 6 -2.66 12.07 10.37
CA GLN A 6 -1.43 12.56 11.02
C GLN A 6 -0.89 11.64 12.13
N PHE A 7 -1.75 10.84 12.78
CA PHE A 7 -1.28 9.78 13.68
C PHE A 7 -0.62 8.64 12.89
N LEU A 8 -1.21 8.22 11.77
CA LEU A 8 -0.63 7.20 10.89
C LEU A 8 0.68 7.65 10.26
N GLU A 9 0.78 8.90 9.82
CA GLU A 9 2.03 9.48 9.29
C GLU A 9 3.18 9.31 10.28
N LYS A 10 2.95 9.67 11.55
CA LYS A 10 3.98 9.52 12.59
C LYS A 10 4.23 8.08 12.96
N LEU A 11 3.21 7.22 12.91
CA LEU A 11 3.36 5.79 13.14
C LEU A 11 4.21 5.11 12.07
N TYR A 12 4.06 5.48 10.79
CA TYR A 12 4.82 4.89 9.68
C TYR A 12 6.28 5.35 9.61
N GLU A 13 6.60 6.49 10.23
CA GLU A 13 8.00 6.93 10.41
C GLU A 13 8.75 6.12 11.48
N LEU A 14 8.05 5.32 12.29
CA LEU A 14 8.66 4.59 13.39
C LEU A 14 9.18 3.23 12.96
N THR A 15 10.41 2.91 13.37
CA THR A 15 10.87 1.52 13.40
C THR A 15 9.94 0.73 14.34
N PRO A 16 9.26 -0.33 13.86
CA PRO A 16 8.32 -1.09 14.68
C PRO A 16 9.00 -1.61 15.96
N PRO A 17 8.43 -1.38 17.15
CA PRO A 17 9.01 -1.88 18.39
C PRO A 17 8.91 -3.41 18.45
N LYS A 18 9.87 -4.05 19.12
CA LYS A 18 9.82 -5.50 19.37
C LYS A 18 8.84 -5.77 20.50
N LEU A 19 7.61 -6.13 20.17
CA LEU A 19 6.58 -6.52 21.15
C LEU A 19 6.72 -8.02 21.50
N PRO A 20 6.43 -8.44 22.75
CA PRO A 20 5.90 -7.64 23.88
C PRO A 20 6.96 -6.94 24.75
N ASP A 21 8.25 -7.21 24.54
CA ASP A 21 9.35 -6.72 25.38
C ASP A 21 9.70 -5.25 25.09
N LEU A 22 8.83 -4.35 25.54
CA LEU A 22 9.04 -2.90 25.48
C LEU A 22 10.10 -2.47 26.51
N GLY A 23 11.35 -2.34 26.06
CA GLY A 23 12.40 -1.68 26.83
C GLY A 23 12.26 -0.16 26.83
N LEU A 24 13.11 0.50 27.64
CA LEU A 24 13.16 1.96 27.74
C LEU A 24 13.52 2.63 26.40
N LYS A 25 14.34 1.97 25.57
CA LYS A 25 14.74 2.49 24.26
C LYS A 25 13.57 2.48 23.28
N GLU A 26 12.79 1.40 23.26
CA GLU A 26 11.57 1.28 22.47
C GLU A 26 10.49 2.26 22.95
N ALA A 27 10.33 2.45 24.26
CA ALA A 27 9.46 3.49 24.78
C ALA A 27 9.88 4.91 24.33
N LEU A 28 11.19 5.15 24.23
CA LEU A 28 11.73 6.43 23.74
C LEU A 28 11.50 6.62 22.24
N SER A 29 11.52 5.55 21.44
CA SER A 29 11.24 5.67 19.99
C SER A 29 9.78 6.06 19.74
N LEU A 30 8.85 5.62 20.59
CA LEU A 30 7.44 6.03 20.54
C LEU A 30 7.20 7.50 20.94
N ARG A 31 8.22 8.25 21.38
CA ARG A 31 8.07 9.66 21.78
C ARG A 31 7.55 10.54 20.65
N SER A 32 7.80 10.20 19.38
CA SER A 32 7.25 10.95 18.25
C SER A 32 5.71 10.95 18.23
N MET A 33 5.07 9.90 18.77
CA MET A 33 3.61 9.78 18.92
C MET A 33 3.04 10.76 19.95
N LEU A 34 3.86 11.31 20.87
CA LEU A 34 3.40 12.36 21.77
C LEU A 34 3.06 13.66 21.02
N LYS A 35 3.67 13.91 19.85
CA LYS A 35 3.41 15.12 19.06
C LYS A 35 1.97 15.20 18.56
N PRO A 36 1.41 14.18 17.86
CA PRO A 36 0.00 14.22 17.46
C PRO A 36 -0.94 14.19 18.67
N ILE A 37 -0.61 13.47 19.76
CA ILE A 37 -1.38 13.51 21.02
C ILE A 37 -1.42 14.93 21.62
N LYS A 38 -0.28 15.63 21.66
CA LYS A 38 -0.20 17.01 22.18
C LYS A 38 -0.96 18.00 21.28
N LYS A 39 -0.96 17.79 19.96
CA LYS A 39 -1.60 18.69 18.99
C LYS A 39 -3.13 18.51 18.96
N HIS A 40 -3.61 17.26 19.00
CA HIS A 40 -5.01 16.90 18.76
C HIS A 40 -5.75 16.37 19.99
N GLY A 41 -5.04 16.26 21.12
CA GLY A 41 -5.55 15.62 22.33
C GLY A 41 -5.67 14.11 22.22
N THR A 42 -6.17 13.48 23.29
CA THR A 42 -6.46 12.03 23.31
C THR A 42 -7.64 11.65 22.41
N ARG A 43 -8.49 12.62 22.07
CA ARG A 43 -9.65 12.42 21.20
C ARG A 43 -9.24 11.89 19.82
N GLY A 44 -8.15 12.39 19.23
CA GLY A 44 -7.66 11.88 17.95
C GLY A 44 -7.25 10.41 17.99
N LEU A 45 -6.67 9.94 19.11
CA LEU A 45 -6.36 8.53 19.30
C LEU A 45 -7.62 7.67 19.49
N VAL A 46 -8.60 8.17 20.25
CA VAL A 46 -9.90 7.51 20.43
C VAL A 46 -10.64 7.39 19.10
N ASP A 47 -10.71 8.48 18.34
CA ASP A 47 -11.32 8.51 17.01
C ASP A 47 -10.58 7.59 16.03
N PHE A 48 -9.24 7.51 16.11
CA PHE A 48 -8.47 6.54 15.32
C PHE A 48 -8.82 5.10 15.69
N MET A 49 -8.82 4.75 16.98
CA MET A 49 -9.18 3.41 17.44
C MET A 49 -10.63 3.04 17.11
N ARG A 50 -11.51 4.04 16.97
CA ARG A 50 -12.91 3.87 16.53
C ARG A 50 -12.99 3.65 15.02
N VAL A 51 -12.37 4.50 14.22
CA VAL A 51 -12.46 4.47 12.74
C VAL A 51 -11.67 3.33 12.14
N ALA A 52 -10.54 2.95 12.72
CA ALA A 52 -9.68 1.90 12.18
C ALA A 52 -10.40 0.56 11.95
N PRO A 53 -11.22 0.01 12.87
CA PRO A 53 -11.96 -1.23 12.63
C PRO A 53 -13.26 -1.04 11.82
N MET A 54 -13.77 0.19 11.68
CA MET A 54 -15.06 0.45 11.03
C MET A 54 -15.08 0.03 9.55
N MET A 55 -16.29 -0.27 9.09
CA MET A 55 -16.63 -0.43 7.69
C MET A 55 -16.91 0.93 7.05
N MET A 56 -16.80 1.04 5.73
CA MET A 56 -17.15 2.28 5.04
C MET A 56 -18.60 2.73 5.22
N PRO A 57 -19.64 1.86 5.15
CA PRO A 57 -21.02 2.27 5.40
C PRO A 57 -21.22 2.97 6.74
N GLU A 58 -20.65 2.43 7.81
CA GLU A 58 -20.73 3.00 9.16
C GLU A 58 -20.10 4.40 9.20
N LEU A 59 -18.94 4.56 8.56
CA LEU A 59 -18.29 5.86 8.49
C LEU A 59 -19.04 6.83 7.59
N MET A 60 -19.64 6.36 6.49
CA MET A 60 -20.39 7.19 5.55
C MET A 60 -21.72 7.70 6.13
N ASP A 61 -22.41 6.88 6.92
CA ASP A 61 -23.69 7.22 7.56
C ASP A 61 -23.56 8.38 8.55
N GLU A 62 -22.38 8.61 9.11
CA GLU A 62 -22.13 9.72 10.04
C GLU A 62 -22.05 11.09 9.35
N TRP A 63 -21.70 11.14 8.07
CA TRP A 63 -21.29 12.38 7.41
C TRP A 63 -22.09 12.73 6.16
N PHE A 64 -22.71 11.75 5.48
CA PHE A 64 -23.28 11.97 4.16
C PHE A 64 -24.67 11.34 4.02
N GLU A 65 -25.60 12.11 3.44
CA GLU A 65 -26.92 11.60 3.04
C GLU A 65 -26.96 11.14 1.58
N SER A 66 -26.11 11.72 0.72
CA SER A 66 -26.10 11.43 -0.72
C SER A 66 -25.47 10.08 -1.02
N GLU A 67 -26.25 9.17 -1.61
CA GLU A 67 -25.78 7.84 -2.03
C GLU A 67 -24.58 7.90 -2.98
N LEU A 68 -24.60 8.83 -3.94
CA LEU A 68 -23.49 9.04 -4.89
C LEU A 68 -22.20 9.45 -4.19
N LEU A 69 -22.29 10.37 -3.23
CA LEU A 69 -21.13 10.82 -2.47
C LEU A 69 -20.60 9.72 -1.54
N ARG A 70 -21.51 8.97 -0.89
CA ARG A 70 -21.17 7.81 -0.07
C ARG A 70 -20.43 6.75 -0.88
N GLY A 71 -20.90 6.45 -2.09
CA GLY A 71 -20.22 5.57 -3.04
C GLY A 71 -18.82 6.07 -3.40
N ALA A 72 -18.72 7.32 -3.89
CA ALA A 72 -17.46 7.91 -4.34
C ALA A 72 -16.40 8.06 -3.23
N VAL A 73 -16.81 8.33 -1.99
CA VAL A 73 -15.90 8.41 -0.85
C VAL A 73 -15.47 7.02 -0.37
N SER A 74 -16.38 6.03 -0.44
CA SER A 74 -16.09 4.65 -0.05
C SER A 74 -15.03 3.99 -0.91
N THR A 75 -14.80 4.47 -2.14
CA THR A 75 -13.73 3.95 -3.00
C THR A 75 -12.34 4.14 -2.38
N ALA A 76 -12.11 5.22 -1.62
CA ALA A 76 -10.86 5.44 -0.90
C ALA A 76 -10.61 4.37 0.19
N GLY A 77 -11.68 3.84 0.78
CA GLY A 77 -11.61 2.77 1.79
C GLY A 77 -11.35 1.39 1.22
N ILE A 78 -11.56 1.19 -0.09
CA ILE A 78 -11.31 -0.08 -0.78
C ILE A 78 -10.17 0.00 -1.80
N ASN A 79 -9.50 1.14 -1.91
CA ASN A 79 -8.41 1.32 -2.85
C ASN A 79 -7.23 0.39 -2.51
N HIS A 80 -6.66 -0.23 -3.54
CA HIS A 80 -5.51 -1.15 -3.47
C HIS A 80 -5.65 -2.36 -2.53
N ILE A 81 -6.88 -2.76 -2.19
CA ILE A 81 -7.16 -3.97 -1.41
C ILE A 81 -8.19 -4.85 -2.12
N ASN A 82 -8.22 -6.15 -1.79
CA ASN A 82 -9.20 -7.10 -2.32
C ASN A 82 -10.31 -7.35 -1.28
N LEU A 83 -11.01 -6.28 -0.92
CA LEU A 83 -12.09 -6.25 0.06
C LEU A 83 -13.14 -5.22 -0.37
N GLY A 84 -14.42 -5.53 -0.17
CA GLY A 84 -15.53 -4.60 -0.39
C GLY A 84 -15.74 -3.64 0.79
N PRO A 85 -16.51 -2.55 0.63
CA PRO A 85 -16.73 -1.53 1.65
C PRO A 85 -17.37 -2.07 2.95
N PHE A 86 -18.08 -3.20 2.91
CA PHE A 86 -18.63 -3.86 4.12
C PHE A 86 -17.60 -4.76 4.82
N SER A 87 -16.35 -4.76 4.38
CA SER A 87 -15.28 -5.44 5.10
C SER A 87 -14.81 -4.59 6.28
N ALA A 88 -14.57 -5.24 7.41
CA ALA A 88 -13.95 -4.61 8.56
C ALA A 88 -12.60 -3.97 8.18
N ALA A 89 -12.27 -2.88 8.85
CA ALA A 89 -11.05 -2.11 8.64
C ALA A 89 -10.89 -1.42 7.27
N THR A 90 -11.95 -1.31 6.47
CA THR A 90 -11.95 -0.40 5.31
C THR A 90 -11.86 1.07 5.73
N GLY A 91 -12.31 1.42 6.94
CA GLY A 91 -12.03 2.72 7.56
C GLY A 91 -10.54 2.96 7.83
N TYR A 92 -9.79 1.93 8.29
CA TYR A 92 -8.33 2.02 8.38
C TYR A 92 -7.69 2.23 7.01
N ASN A 93 -8.11 1.48 5.99
CA ASN A 93 -7.55 1.64 4.66
C ASN A 93 -7.83 3.05 4.11
N LEU A 94 -9.01 3.63 4.34
CA LEU A 94 -9.28 5.04 4.03
C LEU A 94 -8.24 5.94 4.69
N LEU A 95 -7.98 5.78 5.99
CA LEU A 95 -6.97 6.59 6.69
C LEU A 95 -5.56 6.38 6.12
N HIS A 96 -5.19 5.15 5.75
CA HIS A 96 -3.91 4.81 5.10
C HIS A 96 -3.76 5.53 3.76
N GLN A 97 -4.80 5.56 2.92
CA GLN A 97 -4.77 6.29 1.64
C GLN A 97 -4.69 7.82 1.81
N HIS A 98 -4.99 8.35 3.00
CA HIS A 98 -4.95 9.79 3.30
C HIS A 98 -3.66 10.25 3.99
N VAL A 99 -2.68 9.37 4.19
CA VAL A 99 -1.35 9.73 4.68
C VAL A 99 -0.72 10.70 3.68
N HIS A 100 -0.31 11.88 4.16
CA HIS A 100 0.22 13.00 3.36
C HIS A 100 -0.74 13.60 2.31
N ALA A 101 -2.04 13.29 2.38
CA ALA A 101 -3.05 13.82 1.46
C ALA A 101 -3.62 15.19 1.88
N ASN A 102 -3.27 15.70 3.06
CA ASN A 102 -3.81 16.95 3.63
C ASN A 102 -5.35 17.02 3.62
N GLY A 103 -6.01 15.89 3.89
CA GLY A 103 -7.47 15.77 3.89
C GLY A 103 -8.15 15.73 2.51
N VAL A 104 -7.38 15.74 1.42
CA VAL A 104 -7.92 15.61 0.06
C VAL A 104 -8.17 14.13 -0.25
N PHE A 105 -9.42 13.80 -0.56
CA PHE A 105 -9.78 12.48 -1.07
C PHE A 105 -9.20 12.26 -2.45
N HIS A 106 -8.73 11.04 -2.72
CA HIS A 106 -8.15 10.67 -4.01
C HIS A 106 -6.99 11.59 -4.42
N HIS A 107 -6.14 11.93 -3.45
CA HIS A 107 -4.97 12.76 -3.67
C HIS A 107 -3.94 12.02 -4.54
N VAL A 108 -3.88 12.37 -5.84
CA VAL A 108 -2.96 11.76 -6.80
C VAL A 108 -1.94 12.78 -7.27
N GLN A 109 -0.69 12.33 -7.41
CA GLN A 109 0.41 13.10 -7.99
C GLN A 109 0.95 12.38 -9.22
N PHE A 110 1.11 13.10 -10.33
CA PHE A 110 1.61 12.54 -11.57
C PHE A 110 3.08 12.90 -11.78
N VAL A 111 3.92 11.89 -12.03
CA VAL A 111 5.30 12.12 -12.43
C VAL A 111 5.33 12.69 -13.85
N LYS A 112 5.91 13.88 -14.02
CA LYS A 112 6.04 14.51 -15.34
C LYS A 112 6.80 13.59 -16.31
N GLY A 113 6.14 13.23 -17.41
CA GLY A 113 6.68 12.31 -18.42
C GLY A 113 6.59 10.83 -18.04
N GLY A 114 5.78 10.47 -17.03
CA GLY A 114 5.49 9.08 -16.68
C GLY A 114 6.32 8.56 -15.51
N THR A 115 5.84 7.48 -14.88
CA THR A 115 6.48 6.87 -13.70
C THR A 115 7.87 6.30 -13.99
N GLU A 116 8.15 5.93 -15.25
CA GLU A 116 9.48 5.48 -15.67
C GLU A 116 10.56 6.55 -15.45
N ASN A 117 10.22 7.84 -15.62
CA ASN A 117 11.17 8.93 -15.40
C ASN A 117 11.65 9.00 -13.95
N LEU A 118 10.80 8.65 -12.98
CA LEU A 118 11.19 8.59 -11.58
C LEU A 118 12.24 7.48 -11.36
N ALA A 119 11.99 6.29 -11.89
CA ALA A 119 12.93 5.17 -11.82
C ALA A 119 14.26 5.52 -12.51
N ASN A 120 14.21 6.14 -13.69
CA ASN A 120 15.39 6.59 -14.43
C ASN A 120 16.17 7.68 -13.68
N ALA A 121 15.49 8.61 -13.00
CA ALA A 121 16.14 9.63 -12.18
C ALA A 121 16.88 9.01 -10.98
N LEU A 122 16.24 8.06 -10.29
CA LEU A 122 16.86 7.32 -9.18
C LEU A 122 18.09 6.51 -9.66
N LEU A 123 17.97 5.82 -10.79
CA LEU A 123 19.08 5.09 -11.41
C LEU A 123 20.26 6.01 -11.70
N LYS A 124 20.03 7.16 -12.34
CA LYS A 124 21.07 8.15 -12.64
C LYS A 124 21.76 8.64 -11.36
N SER A 125 20.99 8.95 -10.32
CA SER A 125 21.53 9.38 -9.03
C SER A 125 22.35 8.29 -8.35
N ALA A 126 21.93 7.03 -8.43
CA ALA A 126 22.67 5.92 -7.85
C ALA A 126 24.03 5.73 -8.56
N VAL A 127 24.00 5.70 -9.90
CA VAL A 127 25.21 5.54 -10.72
C VAL A 127 26.17 6.71 -10.52
N SER A 128 25.68 7.96 -10.39
CA SER A 128 26.54 9.11 -10.10
C SER A 128 27.21 9.06 -8.73
N ASN A 129 26.68 8.24 -7.80
CA ASN A 129 27.27 7.97 -6.49
C ASN A 129 28.09 6.65 -6.47
N GLY A 130 28.44 6.10 -7.63
CA GLY A 130 29.30 4.92 -7.74
C GLY A 130 28.59 3.58 -7.56
N VAL A 131 27.26 3.55 -7.55
CA VAL A 131 26.51 2.28 -7.50
C VAL A 131 26.61 1.56 -8.84
N GLU A 132 27.06 0.30 -8.80
CA GLU A 132 27.00 -0.60 -9.95
C GLU A 132 25.60 -1.21 -10.07
N VAL A 133 25.02 -1.17 -11.29
CA VAL A 133 23.71 -1.76 -11.57
C VAL A 133 23.85 -2.84 -12.63
N ARG A 134 23.62 -4.09 -12.23
CA ARG A 134 23.65 -5.26 -13.11
C ARG A 134 22.22 -5.66 -13.49
N LYS A 135 21.91 -5.57 -14.78
CA LYS A 135 20.66 -6.08 -15.36
C LYS A 135 20.85 -7.52 -15.82
N ASN A 136 19.77 -8.30 -15.84
CA ASN A 136 19.79 -9.73 -16.20
C ASN A 136 20.70 -10.60 -15.30
N ALA A 137 21.08 -10.10 -14.11
CA ALA A 137 21.83 -10.81 -13.09
C ALA A 137 20.85 -11.36 -12.04
N VAL A 138 20.24 -12.51 -12.33
CA VAL A 138 19.22 -13.09 -11.46
C VAL A 138 19.90 -13.76 -10.26
N ALA A 139 19.59 -13.29 -9.05
CA ALA A 139 20.03 -13.93 -7.83
C ALA A 139 19.40 -15.33 -7.70
N HIS A 140 20.25 -16.33 -7.53
CA HIS A 140 19.87 -17.72 -7.29
C HIS A 140 19.66 -17.99 -5.81
N SER A 141 20.59 -17.53 -4.98
CA SER A 141 20.56 -17.71 -3.53
C SER A 141 21.17 -16.53 -2.79
N ILE A 142 20.72 -16.32 -1.55
CA ILE A 142 21.42 -15.49 -0.58
C ILE A 142 22.25 -16.46 0.27
N ASN A 143 23.56 -16.25 0.28
CA ASN A 143 24.50 -17.16 0.90
C ASN A 143 24.49 -16.92 2.41
N VAL A 144 23.94 -17.88 3.15
CA VAL A 144 23.82 -17.84 4.62
C VAL A 144 24.43 -19.11 5.21
N ALA A 145 25.24 -18.95 6.25
CA ALA A 145 25.76 -20.05 7.06
C ALA A 145 25.85 -19.62 8.52
N ASN A 146 25.39 -20.47 9.44
CA ASN A 146 25.38 -20.18 10.88
C ASN A 146 24.70 -18.84 11.21
N ALA A 147 23.59 -18.53 10.52
CA ALA A 147 22.86 -17.26 10.60
C ALA A 147 23.66 -15.99 10.21
N ILE A 148 24.75 -16.15 9.46
CA ILE A 148 25.57 -15.05 8.92
C ILE A 148 25.42 -15.03 7.39
N CYS A 149 25.06 -13.88 6.84
CA CYS A 149 25.03 -13.65 5.39
C CYS A 149 26.43 -13.26 4.89
N SER A 150 26.89 -13.88 3.80
CA SER A 150 28.19 -13.60 3.17
C SER A 150 28.09 -13.04 1.75
N GLY A 151 26.89 -12.93 1.19
CA GLY A 151 26.69 -12.42 -0.17
C GLY A 151 25.55 -13.12 -0.90
N ILE A 152 25.62 -13.13 -2.22
CA ILE A 152 24.64 -13.79 -3.10
C ILE A 152 25.35 -14.64 -4.16
N THR A 153 24.67 -15.69 -4.62
CA THR A 153 25.07 -16.45 -5.81
C THR A 153 24.06 -16.16 -6.92
N LEU A 154 24.54 -15.89 -8.12
CA LEU A 154 23.73 -15.66 -9.32
C LEU A 154 23.42 -16.98 -10.04
N ASN A 155 22.45 -16.96 -10.96
CA ASN A 155 22.04 -18.16 -11.71
C ASN A 155 23.14 -18.73 -12.63
N ASP A 156 24.14 -17.93 -13.01
CA ASP A 156 25.30 -18.36 -13.79
C ASP A 156 26.42 -18.97 -12.92
N GLY A 157 26.21 -19.02 -11.60
CA GLY A 157 27.17 -19.54 -10.62
C GLY A 157 28.16 -18.50 -10.11
N GLU A 158 28.12 -17.25 -10.58
CA GLU A 158 28.94 -16.17 -10.03
C GLU A 158 28.52 -15.86 -8.58
N THR A 159 29.50 -15.72 -7.69
CA THR A 159 29.28 -15.29 -6.30
C THR A 159 29.72 -13.86 -6.12
N ILE A 160 28.84 -13.04 -5.54
CA ILE A 160 29.14 -11.67 -5.13
C ILE A 160 29.18 -11.64 -3.60
N GLU A 161 30.37 -11.42 -3.06
CA GLU A 161 30.57 -11.28 -1.61
C GLU A 161 30.06 -9.92 -1.12
N ALA A 162 29.31 -9.93 -0.02
CA ALA A 162 28.80 -8.70 0.59
C ALA A 162 28.61 -8.90 2.10
N GLY A 163 29.03 -7.90 2.89
CA GLY A 163 28.77 -7.89 4.34
C GLY A 163 27.31 -7.62 4.70
N GLN A 164 26.52 -7.07 3.77
CA GLN A 164 25.10 -6.82 3.92
C GLN A 164 24.39 -7.05 2.60
N VAL A 165 23.23 -7.71 2.65
CA VAL A 165 22.34 -7.93 1.51
C VAL A 165 20.98 -7.32 1.84
N ILE A 166 20.50 -6.44 0.96
CA ILE A 166 19.18 -5.82 1.05
C ILE A 166 18.34 -6.38 -0.10
N SER A 167 17.29 -7.14 0.23
CA SER A 167 16.37 -7.67 -0.78
C SER A 167 15.18 -6.72 -0.98
N GLY A 168 14.92 -6.35 -2.23
CA GLY A 168 13.71 -5.63 -2.64
C GLY A 168 12.55 -6.55 -3.07
N LEU A 169 12.70 -7.87 -2.94
CA LEU A 169 11.67 -8.85 -3.31
C LEU A 169 10.66 -9.03 -2.17
N ASP A 170 9.51 -9.63 -2.47
CA ASP A 170 8.55 -10.01 -1.42
C ASP A 170 9.16 -11.02 -0.43
N PRO A 171 8.59 -11.14 0.79
CA PRO A 171 9.14 -12.00 1.83
C PRO A 171 9.21 -13.47 1.43
N HIS A 172 8.27 -13.98 0.63
CA HIS A 172 8.31 -15.38 0.20
C HIS A 172 9.51 -15.62 -0.71
N ASN A 173 9.69 -14.79 -1.75
CA ASN A 173 10.84 -14.93 -2.64
C ASN A 173 12.18 -14.74 -1.91
N THR A 174 12.28 -13.72 -1.04
CA THR A 174 13.52 -13.47 -0.28
C THR A 174 13.87 -14.64 0.64
N PHE A 175 12.97 -15.03 1.53
CA PHE A 175 13.32 -15.94 2.61
C PHE A 175 13.15 -17.41 2.22
N ILE A 176 12.10 -17.76 1.50
CA ILE A 176 11.84 -19.16 1.14
C ILE A 176 12.66 -19.56 -0.08
N ASN A 177 12.68 -18.73 -1.13
CA ASN A 177 13.35 -19.12 -2.38
C ASN A 177 14.85 -18.80 -2.37
N LEU A 178 15.28 -17.62 -1.90
CA LEU A 178 16.69 -17.23 -1.96
C LEU A 178 17.50 -17.64 -0.72
N VAL A 179 17.00 -17.38 0.50
CA VAL A 179 17.70 -17.81 1.74
C VAL A 179 17.58 -19.32 1.96
N GLY A 180 16.39 -19.87 1.68
CA GLY A 180 16.12 -21.30 1.78
C GLY A 180 15.54 -21.71 3.13
N PRO A 181 14.55 -22.63 3.18
CA PRO A 181 13.83 -22.97 4.42
C PRO A 181 14.71 -23.55 5.53
N LYS A 182 15.86 -24.15 5.19
CA LYS A 182 16.78 -24.78 6.15
C LYS A 182 17.45 -23.77 7.08
N GLU A 183 17.64 -22.55 6.60
CA GLU A 183 18.27 -21.45 7.36
C GLU A 183 17.24 -20.64 8.16
N LEU A 184 15.95 -20.95 8.03
CA LEU A 184 14.87 -20.21 8.69
C LEU A 184 14.43 -20.88 9.98
N ASN A 185 14.14 -20.07 10.99
CA ASN A 185 13.44 -20.52 12.18
C ASN A 185 12.04 -21.10 11.79
N PRO A 186 11.61 -22.26 12.32
CA PRO A 186 10.33 -22.88 11.97
C PRO A 186 9.09 -21.98 12.15
N THR A 187 9.08 -21.15 13.20
CA THR A 187 8.00 -20.19 13.46
C THR A 187 7.97 -19.13 12.37
N PHE A 188 9.13 -18.58 12.01
CA PHE A 188 9.24 -17.55 10.97
C PHE A 188 8.86 -18.11 9.59
N TYR A 189 9.31 -19.32 9.27
CA TYR A 189 8.90 -20.02 8.04
C TYR A 189 7.38 -20.21 7.97
N THR A 190 6.75 -20.59 9.08
CA THR A 190 5.29 -20.74 9.15
C THR A 190 4.58 -19.40 8.95
N GLN A 191 5.07 -18.32 9.56
CA GLN A 191 4.53 -16.98 9.36
C GLN A 191 4.61 -16.53 7.90
N LEU A 192 5.75 -16.75 7.25
CA LEU A 192 5.95 -16.42 5.82
C LEU A 192 4.97 -17.18 4.91
N ARG A 193 4.75 -18.47 5.17
CA ARG A 193 3.78 -19.28 4.41
C ARG A 193 2.33 -18.87 4.60
N ASN A 194 2.02 -18.17 5.69
CA ASN A 194 0.68 -17.71 5.98
C ASN A 194 0.35 -16.35 5.36
N ILE A 195 1.34 -15.65 4.79
CA ILE A 195 1.11 -14.42 4.02
C ILE A 195 0.21 -14.73 2.83
N LYS A 196 -0.88 -13.96 2.69
CA LYS A 196 -1.85 -14.11 1.61
C LYS A 196 -1.60 -13.06 0.54
N TYR A 197 -1.06 -13.47 -0.59
CA TYR A 197 -0.89 -12.64 -1.78
C TYR A 197 -2.19 -12.57 -2.56
N ARG A 198 -3.13 -11.74 -2.08
CA ARG A 198 -4.36 -11.44 -2.82
C ARG A 198 -4.06 -10.35 -3.83
N GLY A 199 -4.31 -10.60 -5.11
CA GLY A 199 -4.30 -9.53 -6.12
C GLY A 199 -5.34 -8.47 -5.75
N SER A 200 -5.00 -7.19 -5.87
CA SER A 200 -5.85 -6.08 -5.43
C SER A 200 -6.41 -5.22 -6.56
N VAL A 201 -5.76 -5.17 -7.72
CA VAL A 201 -6.14 -4.29 -8.83
C VAL A 201 -5.92 -5.03 -10.15
N SER A 202 -6.87 -4.86 -11.07
CA SER A 202 -6.68 -5.17 -12.49
C SER A 202 -6.56 -3.85 -13.25
N ARG A 203 -5.57 -3.75 -14.15
CA ARG A 203 -5.32 -2.54 -14.94
C ARG A 203 -5.53 -2.83 -16.42
N ILE A 204 -6.33 -1.99 -17.07
CA ILE A 204 -6.59 -2.04 -18.50
C ILE A 204 -6.11 -0.73 -19.13
N HIS A 205 -5.39 -0.82 -20.24
CA HIS A 205 -4.91 0.33 -21.00
C HIS A 205 -5.69 0.42 -22.31
N PHE A 206 -6.33 1.56 -22.57
CA PHE A 206 -7.03 1.84 -23.81
C PHE A 206 -6.24 2.84 -24.65
N ALA A 207 -6.03 2.53 -25.92
CA ALA A 207 -5.59 3.50 -26.92
C ALA A 207 -6.83 4.11 -27.57
N LEU A 208 -7.06 5.40 -27.34
CA LEU A 208 -8.24 6.11 -27.85
C LEU A 208 -7.85 7.02 -29.03
N ASN A 209 -8.72 7.09 -30.04
CA ASN A 209 -8.54 8.00 -31.18
C ASN A 209 -8.92 9.44 -30.82
N THR A 210 -9.82 9.62 -29.86
CA THR A 210 -10.34 10.91 -29.40
C THR A 210 -10.59 10.87 -27.90
N LEU A 211 -10.67 12.04 -27.27
CA LEU A 211 -11.07 12.17 -25.86
C LEU A 211 -12.51 11.65 -25.68
N PRO A 212 -12.83 10.91 -24.60
CA PRO A 212 -14.20 10.49 -24.35
C PRO A 212 -15.08 11.68 -23.94
N GLU A 213 -16.31 11.70 -24.44
CA GLU A 213 -17.31 12.69 -24.05
C GLU A 213 -18.06 12.21 -22.80
N ILE A 214 -17.92 12.93 -21.69
CA ILE A 214 -18.66 12.67 -20.46
C ILE A 214 -19.77 13.71 -20.32
N LYS A 215 -21.02 13.25 -20.25
CA LYS A 215 -22.19 14.13 -20.17
C LYS A 215 -22.10 15.05 -18.95
N GLY A 216 -22.17 16.36 -19.19
CA GLY A 216 -22.15 17.38 -18.14
C GLY A 216 -20.74 17.76 -17.66
N VAL A 217 -19.69 17.19 -18.26
CA VAL A 217 -18.30 17.52 -17.97
C VAL A 217 -17.69 18.20 -19.19
N LYS A 218 -17.12 19.39 -18.98
CA LYS A 218 -16.40 20.12 -20.02
C LYS A 218 -14.96 19.63 -20.13
N GLU A 219 -14.32 19.86 -21.28
CA GLU A 219 -12.94 19.43 -21.53
C GLU A 219 -11.94 19.95 -20.48
N ASP A 220 -12.09 21.19 -20.03
CA ASP A 220 -11.26 21.79 -18.98
C ASP A 220 -11.43 21.15 -17.59
N GLN A 221 -12.48 20.33 -17.41
CA GLN A 221 -12.77 19.57 -16.20
C GLN A 221 -12.34 18.10 -16.31
N MET A 222 -11.83 17.66 -17.47
CA MET A 222 -11.44 16.26 -17.70
C MET A 222 -10.11 15.89 -17.01
N ASN A 223 -9.31 16.87 -16.58
CA ASN A 223 -8.04 16.63 -15.89
C ASN A 223 -8.26 16.27 -14.40
N THR A 224 -8.98 15.18 -14.16
CA THR A 224 -9.34 14.67 -12.83
C THR A 224 -9.45 13.15 -12.88
N VAL A 225 -9.57 12.52 -11.70
CA VAL A 225 -9.93 11.11 -11.59
C VAL A 225 -11.45 10.98 -11.72
N PHE A 226 -11.90 10.08 -12.60
CA PHE A 226 -13.29 9.66 -12.71
C PHE A 226 -13.48 8.31 -12.05
N SER A 227 -14.62 8.13 -11.39
CA SER A 227 -14.99 6.88 -10.72
C SER A 227 -16.41 6.48 -11.10
N ILE A 228 -16.59 5.22 -11.45
CA ILE A 228 -17.91 4.58 -11.59
C ILE A 228 -18.23 3.88 -10.27
N SER A 229 -18.88 4.62 -9.36
CA SER A 229 -19.19 4.19 -8.00
C SER A 229 -20.56 4.70 -7.54
N PRO A 230 -21.66 4.25 -8.16
CA PRO A 230 -22.99 4.83 -7.95
C PRO A 230 -23.54 4.62 -6.53
N SER A 231 -23.13 3.57 -5.83
CA SER A 231 -23.49 3.33 -4.42
C SER A 231 -22.47 2.44 -3.72
N ILE A 232 -22.55 2.35 -2.40
CA ILE A 232 -21.71 1.43 -1.60
C ILE A 232 -22.04 -0.02 -1.97
N GLU A 233 -23.31 -0.35 -2.13
CA GLU A 233 -23.78 -1.69 -2.48
C GLU A 233 -23.32 -2.10 -3.88
N TYR A 234 -23.17 -1.14 -4.81
CA TYR A 234 -22.55 -1.40 -6.11
C TYR A 234 -21.09 -1.85 -5.95
N LEU A 235 -20.32 -1.13 -5.12
CA LEU A 235 -18.92 -1.48 -4.84
C LEU A 235 -18.81 -2.86 -4.15
N GLU A 236 -19.70 -3.16 -3.19
CA GLU A 236 -19.73 -4.45 -2.51
C GLU A 236 -20.02 -5.60 -3.47
N ARG A 237 -21.02 -5.46 -4.34
CA ARG A 237 -21.33 -6.49 -5.35
C ARG A 237 -20.15 -6.76 -6.28
N ALA A 238 -19.44 -5.71 -6.70
CA ALA A 238 -18.24 -5.87 -7.52
C ALA A 238 -17.13 -6.62 -6.77
N ALA A 239 -16.93 -6.32 -5.48
CA ALA A 239 -15.97 -7.01 -4.63
C ALA A 239 -16.38 -8.48 -4.34
N ASP A 240 -17.66 -8.76 -4.20
CA ASP A 240 -18.20 -10.11 -4.02
C ASP A 240 -17.90 -11.01 -5.22
N ASP A 241 -18.02 -10.50 -6.45
CA ASP A 241 -17.60 -11.26 -7.63
C ASP A 241 -16.10 -11.56 -7.61
N ALA A 242 -15.28 -10.54 -7.30
CA ALA A 242 -13.83 -10.69 -7.22
C ALA A 242 -13.40 -11.69 -6.13
N LYS A 243 -14.12 -11.73 -5.00
CA LYS A 243 -13.91 -12.69 -3.90
C LYS A 243 -14.02 -14.14 -4.36
N TYR A 244 -14.86 -14.42 -5.36
CA TYR A 244 -15.01 -15.75 -5.95
C TYR A 244 -14.24 -15.91 -7.28
N GLY A 245 -13.31 -15.02 -7.59
CA GLY A 245 -12.47 -15.09 -8.78
C GLY A 245 -13.21 -14.77 -10.08
N ARG A 246 -14.36 -14.08 -10.02
CA ARG A 246 -15.11 -13.63 -11.19
C ARG A 246 -14.83 -12.16 -11.47
N ILE A 247 -14.94 -11.78 -12.73
CA ILE A 247 -15.01 -10.38 -13.13
C ILE A 247 -16.47 -9.95 -12.96
N SER A 248 -16.72 -8.86 -12.24
CA SER A 248 -18.08 -8.36 -12.08
C SER A 248 -18.65 -7.87 -13.41
N GLU A 249 -19.93 -8.14 -13.66
CA GLU A 249 -20.67 -7.54 -14.78
C GLU A 249 -20.80 -6.01 -14.64
N ASN A 250 -20.72 -5.52 -13.40
CA ASN A 250 -20.81 -4.11 -13.05
C ASN A 250 -19.56 -3.72 -12.23
N PRO A 251 -18.37 -3.67 -12.86
CA PRO A 251 -17.14 -3.43 -12.12
C PRO A 251 -17.09 -1.99 -11.59
N TYR A 252 -16.44 -1.83 -10.45
CA TYR A 252 -15.89 -0.55 -10.03
C TYR A 252 -14.72 -0.18 -10.94
N ILE A 253 -14.75 1.02 -11.50
CA ILE A 253 -13.73 1.52 -12.43
C ILE A 253 -13.31 2.90 -12.00
N GLU A 254 -12.00 3.10 -11.86
CA GLU A 254 -11.35 4.42 -11.83
C GLU A 254 -10.51 4.63 -13.09
N PHE A 255 -10.58 5.85 -13.63
CA PHE A 255 -9.80 6.23 -14.80
C PHE A 255 -9.42 7.71 -14.76
N THR A 256 -8.35 8.05 -15.48
CA THR A 256 -7.72 9.38 -15.55
C THR A 256 -7.40 9.70 -17.00
#